data_AF-A0A7S3SHM6-F1
#
_entry.id   AF-A0A7S3SHM6-F1
#
_cell.length_a   1.000
_cell.length_b   1.000
_cell.length_c   1.000
_cell.angle_alpha   90.00
_cell.angle_beta   90.00
_cell.angle_gamma   90.00
#
_symmetry.space_group_name_H-M   'P 1'
#
loop_
_entity.id
_entity.type
_entity.pdbx_description
1 polymer ?
#
loop_
_entity_poly.entity_id
_entity_poly.type
_entity_poly.pdbx_seq_one_letter_code
_entity_poly.pdbx_strand_id
1 'polypeptide(L)'
;SASLGPKYKRLVGDVLLSSAVIAYLGPFTIPFRRDAVAGWQKLCDEKGVPMSEKFDLQEIVGDPVAIRSWNLQGLPTDSFSIDNGIIISVARRWPLMIDPQGQANKWIRKKEEEAGLLVIKLTQSDYLRTLENAIQFGKPVMCENVLEALDPALEPLLVKQTFKQAGVECIRLGDATIEYSQDFKFYITSKLRNPHYLPELQVKVTLLNFMITPAGLEDQLLGIVVAKERPDLEEEKSRLVLEAAANKKQLKEIEDQILEVLSTGEGGSILEDEGAINILTAAKTLGNEIA
;
A
#
# COMPACT_ATOMS: atom_id res chain seq x y z
N SER A 1 -8.79 -26.31 9.00
CA SER A 1 -8.02 -26.05 10.24
C SER A 1 -6.58 -26.54 10.20
N ALA A 2 -6.25 -27.63 9.48
CA ALA A 2 -4.89 -28.21 9.46
C ALA A 2 -3.79 -27.29 8.89
N SER A 3 -4.10 -26.38 7.96
CA SER A 3 -3.13 -25.42 7.40
C SER A 3 -2.94 -24.15 8.24
N LEU A 4 -3.91 -23.78 9.08
CA LEU A 4 -3.85 -22.55 9.88
C LEU A 4 -2.99 -22.69 11.14
N GLY A 5 -2.98 -23.86 11.78
CA GLY A 5 -2.20 -24.09 13.01
C GLY A 5 -0.69 -23.83 12.84
N PRO A 6 -0.04 -24.38 11.80
CA PRO A 6 1.36 -24.09 11.49
C PRO A 6 1.62 -22.63 11.11
N LYS A 7 0.72 -22.01 10.33
CA LYS A 7 0.82 -20.58 9.97
C LYS A 7 0.74 -19.68 11.20
N TYR A 8 -0.17 -19.97 12.13
CA TYR A 8 -0.33 -19.20 13.37
C TYR A 8 0.93 -19.24 14.24
N LYS A 9 1.62 -20.38 14.32
CA LYS A 9 2.88 -20.49 15.08
C LYS A 9 4.01 -19.67 14.47
N ARG A 10 4.09 -19.60 13.13
CA ARG A 10 5.14 -18.87 12.39
C ARG A 10 4.87 -17.36 12.28
N LEU A 11 3.63 -16.97 12.52
CA LEU A 11 3.16 -15.59 12.40
C LEU A 11 4.01 -14.60 13.21
N VAL A 12 4.50 -14.99 14.39
CA VAL A 12 5.30 -14.11 15.24
C VAL A 12 6.58 -13.66 14.55
N GLY A 13 7.35 -14.60 13.98
CA GLY A 13 8.57 -14.28 13.26
C GLY A 13 8.29 -13.55 11.94
N ASP A 14 7.25 -13.97 11.22
CA ASP A 14 6.84 -13.36 9.96
C ASP A 14 6.45 -11.88 10.14
N VAL A 15 5.61 -11.57 11.15
CA VAL A 15 5.20 -10.20 11.49
C VAL A 15 6.38 -9.38 11.99
N LEU A 16 7.30 -9.97 12.75
CA LEU A 16 8.52 -9.29 13.22
C LEU A 16 9.38 -8.85 12.02
N LEU A 17 9.64 -9.76 11.09
CA LEU A 17 10.42 -9.48 9.88
C LEU A 17 9.71 -8.44 8.99
N SER A 18 8.39 -8.59 8.77
CA SER A 18 7.61 -7.61 8.00
C SER A 18 7.68 -6.20 8.63
N SER A 19 7.55 -6.12 9.95
CA SER A 19 7.66 -4.84 10.67
C SER A 19 9.05 -4.21 10.51
N ALA A 20 10.11 -5.02 10.55
CA ALA A 20 11.48 -4.56 10.34
C ALA A 20 11.70 -4.05 8.90
N VAL A 21 11.17 -4.77 7.90
CA VAL A 21 11.23 -4.35 6.49
C VAL A 21 10.52 -3.00 6.30
N ILE A 22 9.29 -2.86 6.81
CA ILE A 22 8.48 -1.64 6.70
C ILE A 22 9.15 -0.45 7.41
N ALA A 23 9.75 -0.69 8.58
CA ALA A 23 10.33 0.39 9.38
C ALA A 23 11.68 0.86 8.86
N TYR A 24 12.53 -0.05 8.36
CA TYR A 24 13.95 0.23 8.13
C TYR A 24 14.41 0.08 6.69
N LEU A 25 13.77 -0.77 5.88
CA LEU A 25 14.33 -1.15 4.58
C LEU A 25 13.86 -0.28 3.40
N GLY A 26 12.87 0.59 3.62
CA GLY A 26 12.35 1.54 2.63
C GLY A 26 13.40 2.25 1.75
N PRO A 27 14.47 2.85 2.29
CA PRO A 27 15.43 3.60 1.48
C PRO A 27 16.46 2.74 0.74
N PHE A 28 16.55 1.44 1.05
CA PHE A 28 17.63 0.59 0.57
C PHE A 28 17.30 -0.12 -0.75
N THR A 29 18.34 -0.55 -1.46
CA THR A 29 18.25 -1.30 -2.73
C THR A 29 17.94 -2.78 -2.50
N ILE A 30 17.43 -3.46 -3.53
CA ILE A 30 17.08 -4.90 -3.47
C ILE A 30 18.19 -5.77 -2.84
N PRO A 31 19.47 -5.69 -3.26
CA PRO A 31 20.50 -6.56 -2.69
C PRO A 31 20.66 -6.34 -1.19
N PHE A 32 20.66 -5.08 -0.74
CA PHE A 32 20.78 -4.76 0.67
C PHE A 32 19.57 -5.24 1.46
N ARG A 33 18.34 -5.06 0.93
CA ARG A 33 17.13 -5.55 1.59
C ARG A 33 17.19 -7.06 1.78
N ARG A 34 17.58 -7.80 0.75
CA ARG A 34 17.71 -9.26 0.79
C ARG A 34 18.75 -9.70 1.82
N ASP A 35 19.92 -9.07 1.82
CA ASP A 35 21.01 -9.44 2.74
C ASP A 35 20.62 -9.14 4.20
N ALA A 36 19.94 -8.01 4.45
CA ALA A 36 19.41 -7.67 5.77
C ALA A 36 18.35 -8.67 6.24
N VAL A 37 17.37 -8.99 5.40
CA VAL A 37 16.31 -9.97 5.72
C VAL A 37 16.92 -11.35 5.98
N ALA A 38 17.87 -11.81 5.17
CA ALA A 38 18.56 -13.08 5.39
C ALA A 38 19.32 -13.10 6.73
N GLY A 39 19.98 -12.00 7.08
CA GLY A 39 20.63 -11.84 8.39
C GLY A 39 19.62 -11.89 9.55
N TRP A 40 18.47 -11.24 9.41
CA TRP A 40 17.42 -11.25 10.42
C TRP A 40 16.73 -12.61 10.55
N GLN A 41 16.51 -13.32 9.45
CA GLN A 41 16.02 -14.70 9.47
C GLN A 41 16.98 -15.59 10.25
N LYS A 42 18.29 -15.53 9.93
CA LYS A 42 19.30 -16.30 10.67
C LYS A 42 19.28 -16.00 12.18
N LEU A 43 19.15 -14.74 12.56
CA LEU A 43 19.06 -14.35 13.96
C LEU A 43 17.78 -14.88 14.63
N CYS A 44 16.65 -14.88 13.92
CA CYS A 44 15.39 -15.46 14.41
C CYS A 44 15.55 -16.96 14.65
N ASP A 45 16.19 -17.68 13.72
CA ASP A 45 16.49 -19.11 13.87
C ASP A 45 17.39 -19.38 15.09
N GLU A 46 18.47 -18.61 15.26
CA GLU A 46 19.38 -18.72 16.40
C GLU A 46 18.67 -18.45 17.75
N LYS A 47 17.63 -17.61 17.74
CA LYS A 47 16.84 -17.28 18.92
C LYS A 47 15.61 -18.17 19.10
N GLY A 48 15.38 -19.14 18.21
CA GLY A 48 14.25 -20.06 18.26
C GLY A 48 12.89 -19.37 18.01
N VAL A 49 12.89 -18.26 17.28
CA VAL A 49 11.65 -17.56 16.89
C VAL A 49 11.04 -18.30 15.70
N PRO A 50 9.83 -18.87 15.82
CA PRO A 50 9.20 -19.57 14.72
C PRO A 50 8.82 -18.60 13.60
N MET A 51 9.25 -18.91 12.37
CA MET A 51 8.98 -18.13 11.17
C MET A 51 8.81 -19.04 9.94
N SER A 52 8.37 -18.47 8.83
CA SER A 52 8.31 -19.16 7.55
C SER A 52 9.71 -19.37 6.95
N GLU A 53 9.95 -20.53 6.32
CA GLU A 53 11.26 -20.87 5.72
C GLU A 53 11.66 -19.86 4.64
N LYS A 54 10.67 -19.37 3.88
CA LYS A 54 10.83 -18.29 2.91
C LYS A 54 9.98 -17.12 3.39
N PHE A 55 10.64 -16.01 3.68
CA PHE A 55 9.99 -14.75 3.98
C PHE A 55 9.61 -14.05 2.69
N ASP A 56 8.34 -13.65 2.57
CA ASP A 56 7.83 -12.79 1.50
C ASP A 56 6.88 -11.76 2.10
N LEU A 57 7.23 -10.48 1.98
CA LEU A 57 6.42 -9.38 2.50
C LEU A 57 5.03 -9.34 1.84
N GLN A 58 4.94 -9.71 0.56
CA GLN A 58 3.71 -9.68 -0.21
C GLN A 58 2.75 -10.77 0.22
N GLU A 59 3.26 -11.96 0.56
CA GLU A 59 2.42 -13.04 1.08
C GLU A 59 1.90 -12.74 2.49
N ILE A 60 2.71 -12.09 3.32
CA ILE A 60 2.38 -11.86 4.74
C ILE A 60 1.48 -10.63 4.92
N VAL A 61 1.78 -9.53 4.23
CA VAL A 61 1.12 -8.21 4.44
C VAL A 61 0.38 -7.73 3.19
N GLY A 62 0.75 -8.23 2.01
CA GLY A 62 0.15 -7.78 0.76
C GLY A 62 -1.29 -8.24 0.59
N ASP A 63 -2.17 -7.31 0.22
CA ASP A 63 -3.50 -7.64 -0.30
C ASP A 63 -3.41 -7.81 -1.83
N PRO A 64 -3.65 -9.02 -2.38
CA PRO A 64 -3.61 -9.25 -3.81
C PRO A 64 -4.56 -8.34 -4.62
N VAL A 65 -5.69 -7.91 -4.04
CA VAL A 65 -6.63 -7.02 -4.72
C VAL A 65 -6.06 -5.61 -4.80
N ALA A 66 -5.50 -5.10 -3.70
CA ALA A 66 -4.84 -3.81 -3.67
C ALA A 66 -3.61 -3.77 -4.60
N ILE A 67 -2.75 -4.79 -4.55
CA ILE A 67 -1.56 -4.89 -5.43
C ILE A 67 -1.96 -4.84 -6.90
N ARG A 68 -2.99 -5.58 -7.28
CA ARG A 68 -3.50 -5.57 -8.65
C ARG A 68 -4.01 -4.19 -9.05
N SER A 69 -4.75 -3.51 -8.17
CA SER A 69 -5.21 -2.14 -8.39
C SER A 69 -4.03 -1.20 -8.60
N TRP A 70 -2.95 -1.33 -7.82
CA TRP A 70 -1.75 -0.50 -7.99
C TRP A 70 -1.08 -0.73 -9.33
N ASN A 71 -0.99 -1.99 -9.78
CA ASN A 71 -0.42 -2.33 -11.08
C ASN A 71 -1.23 -1.70 -12.23
N LEU A 72 -2.57 -1.74 -12.16
CA LEU A 72 -3.45 -1.04 -13.10
C LEU A 72 -3.27 0.48 -13.04
N GLN A 73 -2.95 1.02 -11.86
CA GLN A 73 -2.61 2.43 -11.63
C GLN A 73 -1.16 2.77 -12.04
N GLY A 74 -0.42 1.82 -12.61
CA GLY A 74 0.91 2.04 -13.17
C GLY A 74 2.06 1.79 -12.20
N LEU A 75 1.84 1.16 -11.05
CA LEU A 75 2.94 0.62 -10.26
C LEU A 75 3.58 -0.55 -11.04
N PRO A 76 4.91 -0.65 -11.14
CA PRO A 76 5.55 -1.80 -11.77
C PRO A 76 5.26 -3.10 -11.03
N THR A 77 5.26 -4.22 -11.77
CA THR A 77 4.94 -5.57 -11.27
C THR A 77 6.11 -6.26 -10.57
N ASP A 78 7.28 -5.63 -10.52
CA ASP A 78 8.44 -6.19 -9.85
C ASP A 78 8.29 -6.16 -8.33
N SER A 79 8.92 -7.10 -7.64
CA SER A 79 8.73 -7.27 -6.20
C SER A 79 9.15 -6.06 -5.38
N PHE A 80 10.15 -5.31 -5.82
CA PHE A 80 10.63 -4.12 -5.12
C PHE A 80 9.62 -2.97 -5.18
N SER A 81 9.01 -2.75 -6.35
CA SER A 81 7.94 -1.78 -6.53
C SER A 81 6.70 -2.14 -5.70
N ILE A 82 6.31 -3.42 -5.70
CA ILE A 82 5.18 -3.91 -4.90
C ILE A 82 5.46 -3.76 -3.40
N ASP A 83 6.66 -4.13 -2.92
CA ASP A 83 7.06 -3.95 -1.53
C ASP A 83 6.95 -2.47 -1.10
N ASN A 84 7.38 -1.54 -1.96
CA ASN A 84 7.22 -0.12 -1.69
C ASN A 84 5.75 0.30 -1.62
N GLY A 85 4.90 -0.25 -2.49
CA GLY A 85 3.45 -0.05 -2.44
C GLY A 85 2.84 -0.55 -1.13
N ILE A 86 3.25 -1.74 -0.67
CA ILE A 86 2.85 -2.30 0.62
C ILE A 86 3.26 -1.36 1.75
N ILE A 87 4.54 -0.95 1.80
CA ILE A 87 5.06 -0.05 2.83
C ILE A 87 4.23 1.25 2.88
N ILE A 88 3.92 1.85 1.73
CA ILE A 88 3.08 3.07 1.69
C ILE A 88 1.68 2.82 2.24
N SER A 89 1.08 1.65 1.94
CA SER A 89 -0.28 1.34 2.37
C SER A 89 -0.42 1.09 3.88
N VAL A 90 0.64 0.62 4.53
CA VAL A 90 0.61 0.24 5.96
C VAL A 90 1.41 1.17 6.88
N ALA A 91 2.33 1.97 6.33
CA ALA A 91 3.17 2.85 7.13
C ALA A 91 2.36 3.96 7.79
N ARG A 92 2.66 4.23 9.07
CA ARG A 92 2.00 5.28 9.84
C ARG A 92 2.52 6.69 9.50
N ARG A 93 3.80 6.79 9.14
CA ARG A 93 4.47 8.05 8.76
C ARG A 93 4.30 8.30 7.28
N TRP A 94 4.19 9.56 6.90
CA TRP A 94 4.00 9.95 5.49
C TRP A 94 5.19 9.51 4.61
N PRO A 95 4.94 8.98 3.41
CA PRO A 95 6.00 8.51 2.54
C PRO A 95 6.76 9.67 1.89
N LEU A 96 8.09 9.60 1.96
CA LEU A 96 9.01 10.40 1.15
C LEU A 96 9.66 9.48 0.12
N MET A 97 9.27 9.67 -1.14
CA MET A 97 9.67 8.81 -2.25
C MET A 97 10.81 9.46 -3.04
N ILE A 98 11.98 8.84 -3.02
CA ILE A 98 13.13 9.17 -3.87
C ILE A 98 12.83 8.61 -5.25
N ASP A 99 12.35 9.46 -6.15
CA ASP A 99 11.75 9.11 -7.43
C ASP A 99 12.33 9.96 -8.59
N PRO A 100 13.59 9.70 -9.00
CA PRO A 100 14.23 10.48 -10.06
C PRO A 100 13.59 10.28 -11.44
N GLN A 101 12.90 9.16 -11.67
CA GLN A 101 12.21 8.85 -12.93
C GLN A 101 10.72 9.26 -12.95
N GLY A 102 10.14 9.66 -11.81
CA GLY A 102 8.74 10.05 -11.72
C GLY A 102 7.75 8.87 -11.73
N GLN A 103 8.20 7.66 -11.40
CA GLN A 103 7.37 6.46 -11.37
C GLN A 103 6.35 6.52 -10.23
N ALA A 104 6.83 6.80 -9.01
CA ALA A 104 5.98 6.93 -7.83
C ALA A 104 4.99 8.08 -8.01
N ASN A 105 5.46 9.20 -8.56
CA ASN A 105 4.64 10.36 -8.86
C ASN A 105 3.45 10.03 -9.78
N LYS A 106 3.71 9.35 -10.91
CA LYS A 106 2.66 8.93 -11.84
C LYS A 106 1.67 7.96 -11.20
N TRP A 107 2.18 7.00 -10.44
CA TRP A 107 1.35 6.02 -9.75
C TRP A 107 0.43 6.68 -8.71
N ILE A 108 0.96 7.55 -7.83
CA ILE A 108 0.14 8.23 -6.81
C ILE A 108 -0.92 9.14 -7.45
N ARG A 109 -0.59 9.83 -8.55
CA ARG A 109 -1.57 10.62 -9.31
C ARG A 109 -2.75 9.79 -9.79
N LYS A 110 -2.48 8.63 -10.37
CA LYS A 110 -3.54 7.72 -10.86
C LYS A 110 -4.27 7.02 -9.70
N LYS A 111 -3.57 6.71 -8.61
CA LYS A 111 -4.12 6.09 -7.41
C LYS A 111 -5.15 6.97 -6.69
N GLU A 112 -4.86 8.26 -6.57
CA GLU A 112 -5.69 9.23 -5.84
C GLU A 112 -6.48 10.15 -6.81
N GLU A 113 -6.63 9.75 -8.07
CA GLU A 113 -7.31 10.53 -9.12
C GLU A 113 -8.77 10.81 -8.76
N GLU A 114 -9.52 9.77 -8.40
CA GLU A 114 -10.93 9.88 -7.99
C GLU A 114 -11.11 10.67 -6.69
N ALA A 115 -10.13 10.61 -5.79
CA ALA A 115 -10.15 11.36 -4.53
C ALA A 115 -9.87 12.88 -4.73
N GLY A 116 -9.32 13.26 -5.89
CA GLY A 116 -8.98 14.63 -6.22
C GLY A 116 -7.65 15.07 -5.62
N LEU A 117 -6.56 14.35 -5.94
CA LEU A 117 -5.20 14.68 -5.51
C LEU A 117 -4.80 16.11 -5.85
N LEU A 118 -4.42 16.88 -4.82
CA LEU A 118 -3.85 18.21 -4.98
C LEU A 118 -2.33 18.12 -5.03
N VAL A 119 -1.71 18.91 -5.91
CA VAL A 119 -0.25 18.93 -6.08
C VAL A 119 0.30 20.28 -5.70
N ILE A 120 1.28 20.28 -4.81
CA ILE A 120 1.94 21.48 -4.29
C ILE A 120 3.45 21.40 -4.46
N LYS A 121 4.10 22.56 -4.48
CA LYS A 121 5.56 22.70 -4.40
C LYS A 121 5.91 23.70 -3.32
N LEU A 122 6.97 23.43 -2.54
CA LEU A 122 7.42 24.33 -1.47
C LEU A 122 7.87 25.70 -1.97
N THR A 123 8.14 25.84 -3.28
CA THR A 123 8.48 27.12 -3.92
C THR A 123 7.27 28.03 -4.15
N GLN A 124 6.04 27.53 -4.01
CA GLN A 124 4.81 28.31 -4.22
C GLN A 124 4.45 29.05 -2.93
N SER A 125 4.21 30.36 -2.98
CA SER A 125 3.93 31.14 -1.76
C SER A 125 2.61 30.79 -1.07
N ASP A 126 1.68 30.15 -1.77
CA ASP A 126 0.34 29.81 -1.28
C ASP A 126 0.16 28.32 -0.96
N TYR A 127 1.25 27.53 -0.95
CA TYR A 127 1.17 26.09 -0.72
C TYR A 127 0.54 25.75 0.65
N LEU A 128 0.84 26.52 1.69
CA LEU A 128 0.28 26.32 3.04
C LEU A 128 -1.24 26.47 3.04
N ARG A 129 -1.78 27.48 2.35
CA ARG A 129 -3.23 27.67 2.23
C ARG A 129 -3.91 26.52 1.49
N THR A 130 -3.29 26.00 0.43
CA THR A 130 -3.79 24.81 -0.26
C THR A 130 -3.80 23.59 0.67
N LEU A 131 -2.73 23.43 1.47
CA LEU A 131 -2.59 22.35 2.43
C LEU A 131 -3.59 22.44 3.59
N GLU A 132 -3.85 23.64 4.12
CA GLU A 132 -4.86 23.90 5.14
C GLU A 132 -6.24 23.42 4.70
N ASN A 133 -6.69 23.85 3.51
CA ASN A 133 -7.97 23.42 2.95
C ASN A 133 -8.01 21.91 2.73
N ALA A 134 -6.92 21.33 2.22
CA ALA A 134 -6.85 19.90 1.96
C ALA A 134 -6.97 19.06 3.25
N ILE A 135 -6.31 19.49 4.34
CA ILE A 135 -6.41 18.85 5.65
C ILE A 135 -7.85 18.91 6.17
N GLN A 136 -8.49 20.08 6.06
CA GLN A 136 -9.86 20.27 6.53
C GLN A 136 -10.86 19.38 5.78
N PHE A 137 -10.73 19.27 4.46
CA PHE A 137 -11.64 18.50 3.60
C PHE A 137 -11.20 17.05 3.35
N GLY A 138 -10.13 16.58 3.98
CA GLY A 138 -9.61 15.21 3.80
C GLY A 138 -9.13 14.91 2.38
N LYS A 139 -8.66 15.92 1.63
CA LYS A 139 -8.15 15.74 0.27
C LYS A 139 -6.69 15.28 0.29
N PRO A 140 -6.31 14.27 -0.52
CA PRO A 140 -4.93 13.84 -0.60
C PRO A 140 -4.06 14.94 -1.25
N VAL A 141 -2.85 15.13 -0.73
CA VAL A 141 -1.88 16.12 -1.23
C VAL A 141 -0.55 15.45 -1.55
N MET A 142 0.03 15.81 -2.70
CA MET A 142 1.40 15.45 -3.07
C MET A 142 2.29 16.69 -3.12
N CYS A 143 3.33 16.71 -2.30
CA CYS A 143 4.39 17.70 -2.32
C CYS A 143 5.52 17.25 -3.24
N GLU A 144 5.73 17.96 -4.35
CA GLU A 144 6.69 17.55 -5.38
C GLU A 144 8.03 18.26 -5.30
N ASN A 145 9.06 17.54 -5.75
CA ASN A 145 10.41 18.04 -5.95
C ASN A 145 11.03 18.59 -4.66
N VAL A 146 10.75 17.93 -3.53
CA VAL A 146 11.43 18.22 -2.28
C VAL A 146 12.92 17.94 -2.46
N LEU A 147 13.74 18.89 -2.02
CA LEU A 147 15.19 18.78 -2.06
C LEU A 147 15.66 17.97 -0.84
N GLU A 148 16.63 18.47 -0.07
CA GLU A 148 17.16 17.81 1.13
C GLU A 148 16.54 18.32 2.43
N ALA A 149 15.75 19.39 2.35
CA ALA A 149 15.04 19.98 3.48
C ALA A 149 13.56 20.19 3.15
N LEU A 150 12.72 20.05 4.19
CA LEU A 150 11.32 20.45 4.18
C LEU A 150 11.17 21.78 4.91
N ASP A 151 10.09 22.49 4.60
CA ASP A 151 9.72 23.69 5.35
C ASP A 151 9.35 23.31 6.80
N PRO A 152 9.96 23.93 7.83
CA PRO A 152 9.61 23.70 9.24
C PRO A 152 8.12 23.90 9.56
N ALA A 153 7.38 24.69 8.76
CA ALA A 153 5.94 24.85 8.93
C ALA A 153 5.16 23.53 8.78
N LEU A 154 5.72 22.54 8.07
CA LEU A 154 5.13 21.21 7.90
C LEU A 154 5.34 20.29 9.10
N GLU A 155 6.19 20.66 10.06
CA GLU A 155 6.55 19.81 11.19
C GLU A 155 5.33 19.20 11.90
N PRO A 156 4.29 19.96 12.30
CA PRO A 156 3.13 19.41 12.99
C PRO A 156 2.42 18.34 12.15
N LEU A 157 2.39 18.50 10.82
CA LEU A 157 1.79 17.54 9.91
C LEU A 157 2.64 16.26 9.79
N LEU A 158 3.97 16.39 9.72
CA LEU A 158 4.88 15.25 9.57
C LEU A 158 4.81 14.31 10.76
N VAL A 159 4.76 14.86 11.98
CA VAL A 159 4.64 14.08 13.22
C VAL A 159 3.18 13.80 13.64
N LYS A 160 2.20 14.28 12.85
CA LYS A 160 0.76 14.17 13.15
C LYS A 160 0.40 14.71 14.53
N GLN A 161 0.89 15.90 14.85
CA GLN A 161 0.67 16.58 16.13
C GLN A 161 -0.75 17.18 16.19
N THR A 162 -1.75 16.30 16.30
CA THR A 162 -3.15 16.67 16.47
C THR A 162 -3.50 16.88 17.94
N PHE A 163 -4.52 17.69 18.20
CA PHE A 163 -5.06 17.95 19.54
C PHE A 163 -6.56 18.14 19.47
N LYS A 164 -7.27 17.91 20.58
CA LYS A 164 -8.71 18.15 20.65
C LYS A 164 -9.01 19.56 21.13
N GLN A 165 -9.81 20.30 20.35
CA GLN A 165 -10.33 21.61 20.73
C GLN A 165 -11.85 21.59 20.59
N ALA A 166 -12.57 21.89 21.68
CA ALA A 166 -14.03 21.85 21.72
C ALA A 166 -14.66 20.53 21.22
N GLY A 167 -13.96 19.40 21.40
CA GLY A 167 -14.41 18.07 20.98
C GLY A 167 -14.05 17.67 19.54
N VAL A 168 -13.53 18.60 18.74
CA VAL A 168 -13.05 18.34 17.37
C VAL A 168 -11.54 18.13 17.38
N GLU A 169 -11.06 17.20 16.56
CA GLU A 169 -9.62 17.01 16.36
C GLU A 169 -9.09 18.09 15.42
N CYS A 170 -8.05 18.79 15.85
CA CYS A 170 -7.45 19.90 15.14
C CYS A 170 -5.94 19.71 15.03
N ILE A 171 -5.34 20.38 14.06
CA ILE A 171 -3.89 20.50 13.90
C ILE A 171 -3.52 21.96 13.74
N ARG A 172 -2.34 22.34 14.25
CA ARG A 172 -1.80 23.68 14.04
C ARG A 172 -0.78 23.63 12.91
N LEU A 173 -0.99 24.41 11.86
CA LEU A 173 -0.06 24.55 10.74
C LEU A 173 0.32 26.03 10.60
N GLY A 174 1.58 26.36 10.89
CA GLY A 174 1.98 27.76 11.09
C GLY A 174 1.16 28.44 12.18
N ASP A 175 0.43 29.49 11.81
CA ASP A 175 -0.45 30.23 12.72
C ASP A 175 -1.92 29.79 12.66
N ALA A 176 -2.29 28.94 11.69
CA ALA A 176 -3.65 28.45 11.52
C ALA A 176 -3.94 27.23 12.41
N THR A 177 -5.13 27.21 13.00
CA THR A 177 -5.69 26.01 13.64
C THR A 177 -6.78 25.46 12.75
N ILE A 178 -6.61 24.23 12.29
CA ILE A 178 -7.42 23.61 11.23
C ILE A 178 -8.05 22.35 11.80
N GLU A 179 -9.33 22.12 11.51
CA GLU A 179 -9.97 20.84 11.80
C GLU A 179 -9.28 19.73 10.99
N TYR A 180 -8.89 18.65 11.66
CA TYR A 180 -8.11 17.58 11.04
C TYR A 180 -9.04 16.46 10.57
N SER A 181 -9.08 16.23 9.25
CA SER A 181 -9.75 15.06 8.69
C SER A 181 -8.84 13.82 8.74
N GLN A 182 -9.37 12.70 9.23
CA GLN A 182 -8.68 11.41 9.25
C GLN A 182 -8.51 10.80 7.85
N ASP A 183 -9.29 11.26 6.85
CA ASP A 183 -9.18 10.82 5.46
C ASP A 183 -8.01 11.48 4.72
N PHE A 184 -7.41 12.53 5.32
CA PHE A 184 -6.29 13.24 4.73
C PHE A 184 -5.09 12.33 4.52
N LYS A 185 -4.44 12.46 3.36
CA LYS A 185 -3.20 11.76 3.03
C LYS A 185 -2.16 12.72 2.49
N PHE A 186 -0.90 12.52 2.88
CA PHE A 186 0.21 13.32 2.41
C PHE A 186 1.29 12.45 1.77
N TYR A 187 1.73 12.85 0.57
CA TYR A 187 2.76 12.19 -0.20
C TYR A 187 3.88 13.16 -0.52
N ILE A 188 5.13 12.73 -0.42
CA ILE A 188 6.28 13.59 -0.72
C ILE A 188 7.13 12.90 -1.79
N THR A 189 7.52 13.63 -2.83
CA THR A 189 8.44 13.11 -3.86
C THR A 189 9.69 13.98 -4.00
N SER A 190 10.82 13.33 -4.24
CA SER A 190 12.08 13.98 -4.59
C SER A 190 12.60 13.45 -5.92
N LYS A 191 13.13 14.33 -6.77
CA LYS A 191 13.83 13.95 -8.00
C LYS A 191 15.33 13.75 -7.80
N LEU A 192 15.85 14.01 -6.60
CA LEU A 192 17.25 13.80 -6.28
C LEU A 192 17.55 12.29 -6.33
N ARG A 193 18.63 11.90 -7.00
CA ARG A 193 18.99 10.47 -7.10
C ARG A 193 19.55 9.91 -5.79
N ASN A 194 20.28 10.74 -5.05
CA ASN A 194 20.92 10.37 -3.80
C ASN A 194 20.90 11.56 -2.82
N PRO A 195 19.71 11.95 -2.31
CA PRO A 195 19.58 13.06 -1.37
C PRO A 195 20.20 12.71 -0.01
N HIS A 196 20.85 13.69 0.63
CA HIS A 196 21.33 13.55 2.00
C HIS A 196 20.33 14.14 3.01
N TYR A 197 19.33 13.34 3.39
CA TYR A 197 18.37 13.74 4.42
C TYR A 197 18.97 13.64 5.81
N LEU A 198 18.80 14.70 6.61
CA LEU A 198 19.19 14.70 8.01
C LEU A 198 18.43 13.64 8.82
N PRO A 199 19.05 13.02 9.85
CA PRO A 199 18.39 12.01 10.68
C PRO A 199 17.06 12.49 11.27
N GLU A 200 16.97 13.78 11.61
CA GLU A 200 15.76 14.41 12.12
C GLU A 200 14.57 14.26 11.16
N LEU A 201 14.79 14.38 9.85
CA LEU A 201 13.75 14.16 8.87
C LEU A 201 13.43 12.67 8.71
N GLN A 202 14.45 11.81 8.68
CA GLN A 202 14.30 10.37 8.48
C GLN A 202 13.46 9.69 9.59
N VAL A 203 13.44 10.24 10.80
CA VAL A 203 12.58 9.72 11.88
C VAL A 203 11.11 10.13 11.71
N LYS A 204 10.83 11.24 11.02
CA LYS A 204 9.48 11.81 10.85
C LYS A 204 8.74 11.23 9.65
N VAL A 205 9.45 10.85 8.59
CA VAL A 205 8.86 10.30 7.35
C VAL A 205 9.20 8.83 7.13
N THR A 206 8.44 8.16 6.27
CA THR A 206 8.80 6.84 5.73
C THR A 206 9.59 7.05 4.45
N LEU A 207 10.92 6.99 4.53
CA LEU A 207 11.79 7.16 3.37
C LEU A 207 11.74 5.91 2.48
N LEU A 208 11.46 6.10 1.19
CA LEU A 208 11.31 5.03 0.21
C LEU A 208 12.12 5.31 -1.03
N ASN A 209 12.87 4.30 -1.47
CA ASN A 209 13.62 4.37 -2.72
C ASN A 209 12.76 3.82 -3.86
N PHE A 210 12.39 4.71 -4.79
CA PHE A 210 11.60 4.41 -6.00
C PHE A 210 12.45 4.48 -7.27
N MET A 211 13.78 4.38 -7.15
CA MET A 211 14.62 4.23 -8.34
C MET A 211 14.23 2.97 -9.11
N ILE A 212 14.05 3.15 -10.42
CA ILE A 212 13.69 2.05 -11.31
C ILE A 212 14.74 0.93 -11.26
N THR A 213 14.26 -0.30 -11.16
CA THR A 213 15.09 -1.51 -11.14
C THR A 213 15.27 -2.02 -12.58
N PRO A 214 16.34 -2.76 -12.90
CA PRO A 214 16.49 -3.35 -14.23
C PRO A 214 15.31 -4.25 -14.62
N ALA A 215 14.83 -5.07 -13.68
CA ALA A 215 13.65 -5.92 -13.87
C ALA A 215 12.38 -5.08 -14.09
N GLY A 216 12.16 -4.04 -13.27
CA GLY A 216 11.01 -3.15 -13.45
C GLY A 216 11.04 -2.38 -14.77
N LEU A 217 12.23 -2.02 -15.26
CA LEU A 217 12.39 -1.40 -16.58
C LEU A 217 12.13 -2.39 -17.71
N GLU A 218 12.60 -3.63 -17.59
CA GLU A 218 12.35 -4.70 -18.56
C GLU A 218 10.84 -4.97 -18.69
N ASP A 219 10.13 -5.14 -17.56
CA ASP A 219 8.67 -5.33 -17.54
C ASP A 219 7.94 -4.15 -18.20
N GLN A 220 8.36 -2.92 -17.92
CA GLN A 220 7.78 -1.73 -18.54
C GLN A 220 7.99 -1.69 -20.05
N LEU A 221 9.21 -1.96 -20.51
CA LEU A 221 9.54 -1.97 -21.93
C LEU A 221 8.81 -3.11 -22.65
N LEU A 222 8.73 -4.29 -22.04
CA LEU A 222 7.99 -5.42 -22.56
C LEU A 222 6.51 -5.06 -22.75
N GLY A 223 5.89 -4.41 -21.77
CA GLY A 223 4.51 -3.92 -21.89
C GLY A 223 4.32 -2.95 -23.06
N ILE A 224 5.24 -2.00 -23.24
CA ILE A 224 5.20 -1.04 -24.36
C ILE A 224 5.38 -1.75 -25.71
N VAL A 225 6.30 -2.71 -25.81
CA VAL A 225 6.57 -3.46 -27.03
C VAL A 225 5.38 -4.35 -27.38
N VAL A 226 4.81 -5.09 -26.41
CA VAL A 226 3.63 -5.93 -26.63
C VAL A 226 2.44 -5.09 -27.08
N ALA A 227 2.17 -3.96 -26.44
CA ALA A 227 1.07 -3.07 -26.82
C ALA A 227 1.22 -2.54 -28.27
N LYS A 228 2.45 -2.38 -28.76
CA LYS A 228 2.72 -1.87 -30.11
C LYS A 228 2.74 -2.97 -31.17
N GLU A 229 3.41 -4.08 -30.89
CA GLU A 229 3.63 -5.18 -31.84
C GLU A 229 2.43 -6.15 -31.89
N ARG A 230 1.72 -6.32 -30.76
CA ARG A 230 0.62 -7.27 -30.58
C ARG A 230 -0.53 -6.63 -29.78
N PRO A 231 -1.22 -5.61 -30.34
CA PRO A 231 -2.33 -4.95 -29.66
C PRO A 231 -3.49 -5.92 -29.34
N ASP A 232 -3.67 -6.96 -30.16
CA ASP A 232 -4.62 -8.04 -29.94
C ASP A 232 -4.39 -8.77 -28.60
N LEU A 233 -3.12 -9.04 -28.26
CA LEU A 233 -2.78 -9.69 -26.99
C LEU A 233 -2.93 -8.75 -25.80
N GLU A 234 -2.70 -7.45 -25.98
CA GLU A 234 -2.86 -6.47 -24.90
C GLU A 234 -4.35 -6.19 -24.60
N GLU A 235 -5.22 -6.17 -25.62
CA GLU A 235 -6.68 -6.12 -25.45
C GLU A 235 -7.19 -7.38 -24.74
N GLU A 236 -6.73 -8.56 -25.17
CA GLU A 236 -7.08 -9.84 -24.55
C GLU A 236 -6.64 -9.88 -23.09
N LYS A 237 -5.39 -9.49 -22.80
CA LYS A 237 -4.86 -9.39 -21.44
C LYS A 237 -5.69 -8.41 -20.61
N SER A 238 -6.04 -7.24 -21.15
CA SER A 238 -6.85 -6.25 -20.44
C SER A 238 -8.25 -6.80 -20.12
N ARG A 239 -8.87 -7.51 -21.06
CA ARG A 239 -10.18 -8.18 -20.85
C ARG A 239 -10.08 -9.24 -19.76
N LEU A 240 -9.13 -10.16 -19.87
CA LEU A 240 -8.88 -11.20 -18.86
C LEU A 240 -8.57 -10.60 -17.50
N VAL A 241 -7.89 -9.46 -17.46
CA VAL A 241 -7.57 -8.78 -16.21
C VAL A 241 -8.82 -8.19 -15.55
N LEU A 242 -9.72 -7.58 -16.32
CA LEU A 242 -10.99 -7.07 -15.79
C LEU A 242 -11.89 -8.22 -15.33
N GLU A 243 -12.00 -9.28 -16.12
CA GLU A 243 -12.82 -10.46 -15.80
C GLU A 243 -12.32 -11.15 -14.54
N ALA A 244 -11.01 -11.44 -14.44
CA ALA A 244 -10.45 -12.04 -13.23
C ALA A 244 -10.55 -11.13 -12.01
N ALA A 245 -10.69 -9.80 -12.16
CA ALA A 245 -10.94 -8.90 -11.03
C ALA A 245 -12.40 -8.97 -10.57
N ALA A 246 -13.35 -8.99 -11.50
CA ALA A 246 -14.77 -9.20 -11.21
C ALA A 246 -15.01 -10.56 -10.53
N ASN A 247 -14.44 -11.62 -11.10
CA ASN A 247 -14.55 -12.98 -10.58
C ASN A 247 -14.01 -13.11 -9.15
N LYS A 248 -12.84 -12.49 -8.87
CA LYS A 248 -12.24 -12.53 -7.53
C LYS A 248 -13.07 -11.74 -6.50
N LYS A 249 -13.69 -10.64 -6.93
CA LYS A 249 -14.61 -9.87 -6.08
C LYS A 249 -15.85 -10.70 -5.74
N GLN A 250 -16.45 -11.35 -6.74
CA GLN A 250 -17.61 -12.24 -6.55
C GLN A 250 -17.29 -13.42 -5.65
N LEU A 251 -16.13 -14.06 -5.83
CA LEU A 251 -15.66 -15.14 -4.94
C LEU A 251 -15.59 -14.70 -3.49
N LYS A 252 -15.02 -13.51 -3.23
CA LYS A 252 -14.93 -12.98 -1.86
C LYS A 252 -16.30 -12.64 -1.27
N GLU A 253 -17.18 -12.01 -2.05
CA GLU A 253 -18.56 -11.72 -1.63
C GLU A 253 -19.30 -13.01 -1.27
N ILE A 254 -19.09 -14.08 -2.04
CA ILE A 254 -19.63 -15.40 -1.74
C ILE A 254 -19.04 -15.98 -0.45
N GLU A 255 -17.72 -15.94 -0.27
CA GLU A 255 -17.09 -16.42 0.98
C GLU A 255 -17.63 -15.68 2.20
N ASP A 256 -17.78 -14.36 2.10
CA ASP A 256 -18.32 -13.51 3.17
C ASP A 256 -19.80 -13.85 3.44
N GLN A 257 -20.63 -14.05 2.41
CA GLN A 257 -22.01 -14.50 2.55
C GLN A 257 -22.13 -15.88 3.19
N ILE A 258 -21.27 -16.83 2.80
CA ILE A 258 -21.24 -18.17 3.41
C ILE A 258 -20.89 -18.03 4.90
N LEU A 259 -19.87 -17.25 5.24
CA LEU A 259 -19.47 -17.02 6.63
C LEU A 259 -20.61 -16.38 7.44
N GLU A 260 -21.33 -15.42 6.87
CA GLU A 260 -22.49 -14.78 7.50
C GLU A 260 -23.62 -15.78 7.78
N VAL A 261 -24.00 -16.59 6.79
CA VAL A 261 -25.02 -17.64 6.93
C VAL A 261 -24.61 -18.70 7.97
N LEU A 262 -23.33 -19.11 7.97
CA LEU A 262 -22.82 -20.06 8.95
C LEU A 262 -22.81 -19.47 10.37
N SER A 263 -22.48 -18.19 10.51
CA SER A 263 -22.44 -17.51 11.82
C SER A 263 -23.83 -17.24 12.40
N THR A 264 -24.82 -16.99 11.56
CA THR A 264 -26.23 -16.77 11.98
C THR A 264 -26.94 -18.09 12.27
N GLY A 265 -26.49 -19.20 11.68
CA GLY A 265 -26.98 -20.55 11.90
C GLY A 265 -26.54 -21.23 13.21
N GLU A 266 -25.71 -20.61 14.06
CA GLU A 266 -25.22 -21.24 15.30
C GLU A 266 -26.31 -21.50 16.38
N GLY A 267 -27.56 -21.05 16.15
CA GLY A 267 -28.69 -21.24 17.08
C GLY A 267 -29.84 -22.14 16.59
N GLY A 268 -29.82 -22.61 15.34
CA GLY A 268 -30.90 -23.42 14.73
C GLY A 268 -30.37 -24.38 13.68
N SER A 269 -31.08 -25.47 13.41
CA SER A 269 -30.66 -26.45 12.39
C SER A 269 -30.51 -25.76 11.04
N ILE A 270 -29.28 -25.59 10.54
CA ILE A 270 -28.98 -24.96 9.25
C ILE A 270 -29.64 -25.69 8.06
N LEU A 271 -30.10 -26.93 8.31
CA LEU A 271 -30.87 -27.76 7.38
C LEU A 271 -32.34 -27.34 7.27
N GLU A 272 -32.84 -26.53 8.21
CA GLU A 272 -34.22 -26.02 8.22
C GLU A 272 -34.34 -24.63 7.58
N ASP A 273 -33.22 -23.96 7.34
CA ASP A 273 -33.18 -22.67 6.67
C ASP A 273 -33.00 -22.87 5.15
N GLU A 274 -34.13 -22.90 4.41
CA GLU A 274 -34.14 -22.95 2.94
C GLU A 274 -33.36 -21.79 2.31
N GLY A 275 -33.30 -20.62 2.97
CA GLY A 275 -32.52 -19.47 2.51
C GLY A 275 -31.02 -19.77 2.54
N ALA A 276 -30.55 -20.35 3.65
CA ALA A 276 -29.15 -20.78 3.80
C ALA A 276 -28.74 -21.83 2.76
N ILE A 277 -29.60 -22.84 2.51
CA ILE A 277 -29.35 -23.90 1.52
C ILE A 277 -29.27 -23.33 0.10
N ASN A 278 -30.15 -22.40 -0.25
CA ASN A 278 -30.15 -21.76 -1.57
C ASN A 278 -28.90 -20.90 -1.79
N ILE A 279 -28.48 -20.13 -0.79
CA ILE A 279 -27.26 -19.31 -0.85
C ILE A 279 -26.01 -20.20 -0.99
N LEU A 280 -25.90 -21.26 -0.19
CA LEU A 280 -24.79 -22.22 -0.27
C LEU A 280 -24.75 -22.96 -1.62
N THR A 281 -25.90 -23.28 -2.19
CA THR A 281 -25.98 -23.95 -3.50
C THR A 281 -25.60 -22.99 -4.63
N ALA A 282 -26.10 -21.75 -4.61
CA ALA A 282 -25.72 -20.72 -5.57
C ALA A 282 -24.21 -20.41 -5.49
N ALA A 283 -23.68 -20.27 -4.28
CA ALA A 283 -22.27 -20.08 -4.01
C ALA A 283 -21.39 -21.21 -4.56
N LYS A 284 -21.78 -22.47 -4.33
CA LYS A 284 -21.06 -23.64 -4.87
C LYS A 284 -21.06 -23.67 -6.39
N THR A 285 -22.19 -23.30 -7.01
CA THR A 285 -22.34 -23.32 -8.47
C THR A 285 -21.46 -22.24 -9.11
N LEU A 286 -21.54 -21.01 -8.60
CA LEU A 286 -20.71 -19.90 -9.09
C LEU A 286 -19.22 -20.13 -8.82
N GLY A 287 -18.87 -20.73 -7.67
CA GLY A 287 -17.49 -21.09 -7.35
C GLY A 287 -16.89 -22.11 -8.32
N ASN A 288 -17.69 -23.05 -8.84
CA ASN A 288 -17.26 -24.01 -9.87
C ASN A 288 -17.20 -23.40 -11.27
N GLU A 289 -17.95 -22.34 -11.56
CA GLU A 289 -17.90 -21.62 -12.84
C GLU A 289 -16.67 -20.71 -12.93
N ILE A 290 -16.20 -20.21 -11.78
CA ILE A 290 -15.06 -19.29 -11.68
C ILE A 290 -13.70 -20.02 -11.55
N ALA A 291 -13.70 -21.25 -11.02
CA ALA A 291 -12.49 -22.08 -10.80
C ALA A 291 -12.00 -22.79 -12.08
#